data_AF-A0A1I1LB81-F1
#
_entry.id   AF-A0A1I1LB81-F1
#
_cell.length_a   1.000
_cell.length_b   1.000
_cell.length_c   1.000
_cell.angle_alpha   90.00
_cell.angle_beta   90.00
_cell.angle_gamma   90.00
#
_symmetry.space_group_name_H-M   'P 1'
#
loop_
_entity.id
_entity.type
_entity.pdbx_description
1 polymer ?
#
loop_
_entity_poly.entity_id
_entity_poly.type
_entity_poly.pdbx_seq_one_letter_code
_entity_poly.pdbx_strand_id
1 'polypeptide(L)'
;MHHDRIHARKPTHDLERWSTGTIESIDERDGHCVVTVLAEDGETVELTVTLAIRELVLSRLDIDDGASPIGERVWYRKRGG
;
A
#
# COMPACT_ATOMS: atom_id res chain seq x y z
N MET A 1 12.97 -4.51 -12.78
CA MET A 1 13.02 -3.38 -11.83
C MET A 1 11.89 -3.62 -10.85
N HIS A 2 12.22 -3.92 -9.59
CA HIS A 2 11.24 -4.50 -8.66
C HIS A 2 10.66 -3.40 -7.77
N HIS A 3 9.35 -3.21 -7.87
CA HIS A 3 8.53 -2.37 -7.00
C HIS A 3 8.25 -3.06 -5.66
N ASP A 4 7.83 -2.28 -4.68
CA ASP A 4 7.24 -2.81 -3.45
C ASP A 4 5.90 -3.48 -3.75
N ARG A 5 5.34 -4.19 -2.77
CA ARG A 5 4.00 -4.79 -2.91
C ARG A 5 3.08 -4.24 -1.85
N ILE A 6 1.84 -3.98 -2.27
CA ILE A 6 0.77 -3.48 -1.42
C ILE A 6 -0.55 -4.09 -1.89
N HIS A 7 -1.35 -4.58 -0.94
CA HIS A 7 -2.68 -5.14 -1.16
C HIS A 7 -3.69 -4.46 -0.23
N ALA A 8 -4.86 -4.14 -0.76
CA ALA A 8 -6.02 -3.70 0.03
C ALA A 8 -6.61 -4.81 0.90
N ARG A 9 -6.39 -6.09 0.54
CA ARG A 9 -6.93 -7.26 1.21
C ARG A 9 -5.83 -8.20 1.66
N LYS A 10 -6.11 -9.00 2.69
CA LYS A 10 -5.17 -9.99 3.21
C LYS A 10 -4.63 -10.89 2.10
N PRO A 11 -3.30 -10.98 1.90
CA PRO A 11 -2.69 -11.91 0.97
C PRO A 11 -3.05 -13.36 1.31
N THR A 12 -3.02 -14.24 0.32
CA THR A 12 -3.33 -15.67 0.52
C THR A 12 -2.09 -16.54 0.77
N HIS A 13 -0.89 -16.02 0.53
CA HIS A 13 0.37 -16.75 0.61
C HIS A 13 1.48 -15.90 1.25
N ASP A 14 2.48 -16.58 1.83
CA ASP A 14 3.67 -15.99 2.47
C ASP A 14 3.32 -14.94 3.55
N LEU A 15 2.28 -15.18 4.35
CA LEU A 15 1.74 -14.19 5.29
C LEU A 15 2.79 -13.64 6.27
N GLU A 16 3.81 -14.42 6.64
CA GLU A 16 4.88 -13.94 7.53
C GLU A 16 5.78 -12.88 6.88
N ARG A 17 5.71 -12.72 5.56
CA ARG A 17 6.49 -11.75 4.78
C ARG A 17 5.76 -10.45 4.54
N TRP A 18 4.56 -10.29 5.09
CA TRP A 18 3.75 -9.08 4.94
C TRP A 18 3.60 -8.39 6.28
N SER A 19 3.72 -7.08 6.23
CA SER A 19 3.37 -6.18 7.32
C SER A 19 2.01 -5.57 7.06
N THR A 20 1.41 -5.02 8.10
CA THR A 20 0.17 -4.25 8.03
C THR A 20 0.37 -2.83 8.50
N GLY A 21 -0.42 -1.92 7.94
CA GLY A 21 -0.42 -0.53 8.34
C GLY A 21 -1.56 0.24 7.69
N THR A 22 -1.62 1.54 7.97
CA THR A 22 -2.70 2.44 7.55
C THR A 22 -2.18 3.46 6.55
N ILE A 23 -2.91 3.71 5.46
CA ILE A 23 -2.51 4.72 4.47
C ILE A 23 -2.56 6.13 5.10
N GLU A 24 -1.45 6.86 5.05
CA GLU A 24 -1.34 8.27 5.48
C GLU A 24 -1.32 9.25 4.30
N SER A 25 -0.65 8.88 3.20
CA SER A 25 -0.63 9.68 1.97
C SER A 25 -0.47 8.82 0.73
N ILE A 26 -0.89 9.37 -0.41
CA ILE A 26 -0.64 8.79 -1.73
C ILE A 26 -0.17 9.92 -2.65
N ASP A 27 1.03 9.77 -3.18
CA ASP A 27 1.70 10.74 -4.03
C ASP A 27 2.17 10.09 -5.33
N GLU A 28 2.46 10.92 -6.34
CA GLU A 28 3.11 10.48 -7.58
C GLU A 28 4.50 11.10 -7.69
N ARG A 29 5.51 10.26 -7.94
CA ARG A 29 6.92 10.67 -8.13
C ARG A 29 7.52 9.88 -9.29
N ASP A 30 8.10 10.57 -10.28
CA ASP A 30 8.80 9.93 -11.42
C ASP A 30 7.99 8.82 -12.14
N GLY A 31 6.68 9.04 -12.35
CA GLY A 31 5.79 8.06 -12.98
C GLY A 31 5.44 6.84 -12.11
N HIS A 32 5.75 6.90 -10.82
CA HIS A 32 5.43 5.89 -9.82
C HIS A 32 4.46 6.46 -8.79
N CYS A 33 3.70 5.58 -8.15
CA CYS A 33 2.93 5.93 -6.97
C CYS A 33 3.77 5.63 -5.73
N VAL A 34 3.87 6.62 -4.84
CA VAL A 34 4.40 6.47 -3.50
C VAL A 34 3.22 6.42 -2.53
N VAL A 35 3.08 5.33 -1.80
CA VAL A 35 2.10 5.19 -0.72
C VAL A 35 2.83 5.27 0.60
N THR A 36 2.46 6.25 1.41
CA THR A 36 2.97 6.40 2.77
C THR A 36 2.04 5.63 3.71
N VAL A 37 2.60 4.71 4.49
CA VAL A 37 1.85 3.85 5.41
C VAL A 37 2.38 4.03 6.83
N LEU A 38 1.48 4.29 7.77
CA LEU A 38 1.77 4.19 9.20
C LEU A 38 1.73 2.72 9.62
N ALA A 39 2.88 2.18 9.98
CA ALA A 39 3.01 0.82 10.50
C ALA A 39 2.42 0.71 11.93
N GLU A 40 2.15 -0.52 12.37
CA GLU A 40 1.54 -0.77 13.70
C GLU A 40 2.47 -0.39 14.87
N ASP A 41 3.77 -0.26 14.63
CA ASP A 41 4.76 0.25 15.58
C ASP A 41 4.86 1.79 15.60
N GLY A 42 4.09 2.48 14.76
CA GLY A 42 4.09 3.94 14.63
C GLY A 42 5.16 4.48 13.69
N GLU A 43 5.94 3.63 13.01
CA GLU A 43 6.88 4.08 11.99
C GLU A 43 6.17 4.37 10.66
N THR A 44 6.61 5.42 9.97
CA THR A 44 6.12 5.74 8.63
C THR A 44 6.96 5.04 7.57
N VAL A 45 6.29 4.33 6.66
CA VAL A 45 6.90 3.52 5.61
C VAL A 45 6.45 4.00 4.23
N GLU A 46 7.38 4.51 3.42
CA GLU A 46 7.12 4.80 2.00
C GLU A 46 7.24 3.52 1.15
N LEU A 47 6.24 3.28 0.32
CA LEU A 47 6.16 2.17 -0.63
C LEU A 47 6.09 2.70 -2.05
N THR A 48 7.01 2.29 -2.91
CA THR A 48 7.02 2.68 -4.33
C THR A 48 6.42 1.58 -5.18
N VAL A 49 5.29 1.88 -5.84
CA VAL A 49 4.56 0.96 -6.72
C VAL A 49 4.28 1.59 -8.07
N THR A 50 3.88 0.79 -9.06
CA THR A 50 3.43 1.31 -10.34
C THR A 50 2.04 1.93 -10.21
N LEU A 51 1.68 2.84 -11.14
CA LEU A 51 0.34 3.43 -11.18
C LEU A 51 -0.76 2.37 -11.35
N ALA A 52 -0.53 1.33 -12.16
CA ALA A 52 -1.48 0.24 -12.31
C ALA A 52 -1.73 -0.53 -10.99
N ILE A 53 -0.70 -0.68 -10.15
CA ILE A 53 -0.87 -1.30 -8.83
C ILE A 53 -1.63 -0.38 -7.88
N ARG A 54 -1.39 0.94 -7.91
CA ARG A 54 -2.19 1.93 -7.18
C ARG A 54 -3.67 1.78 -7.53
N GLU A 55 -4.02 1.83 -8.82
CA GLU A 55 -5.42 1.71 -9.27
C GLU A 55 -6.05 0.39 -8.82
N LEU A 56 -5.31 -0.72 -8.94
CA LEU A 56 -5.77 -2.03 -8.49
C LEU A 56 -6.05 -2.05 -6.97
N VAL A 57 -5.19 -1.43 -6.17
CA VAL A 57 -5.37 -1.39 -4.71
C VAL A 57 -6.55 -0.51 -4.33
N LEU A 58 -6.64 0.69 -4.89
CA LEU A 58 -7.75 1.61 -4.65
C LEU A 58 -9.10 0.97 -5.00
N SER A 59 -9.19 0.26 -6.13
CA SER A 59 -10.41 -0.44 -6.56
C SER A 59 -10.85 -1.59 -5.63
N ARG A 60 -10.01 -2.00 -4.68
CA ARG A 60 -10.23 -3.15 -3.79
C ARG A 60 -10.41 -2.76 -2.33
N LEU A 61 -10.22 -1.49 -2.00
CA LEU A 61 -10.55 -0.93 -0.70
C LEU A 61 -12.06 -1.03 -0.46
N ASP A 62 -12.46 -1.20 0.79
CA ASP A 62 -13.86 -1.32 1.19
C ASP A 62 -14.40 0.07 1.57
N ILE A 63 -14.30 1.00 0.62
CA ILE A 63 -14.71 2.41 0.76
C ILE A 63 -15.63 2.80 -0.39
N ASP A 64 -16.47 3.82 -0.17
CA ASP A 64 -17.36 4.34 -1.20
C ASP A 64 -16.56 4.92 -2.40
N ASP A 65 -17.17 4.91 -3.58
CA ASP A 65 -16.55 5.47 -4.78
C ASP A 65 -16.22 6.95 -4.60
N GLY A 66 -14.94 7.30 -4.78
CA GLY A 66 -14.43 8.66 -4.60
C GLY A 66 -14.14 9.04 -3.14
N ALA A 67 -14.35 8.13 -2.19
CA ALA A 67 -13.90 8.34 -0.81
C ALA A 67 -12.36 8.36 -0.73
N SER A 68 -11.87 9.04 0.31
CA SER A 68 -10.44 9.11 0.58
C SER A 68 -9.91 7.74 1.04
N PRO A 69 -8.80 7.25 0.46
CA PRO A 69 -8.15 6.02 0.93
C PRO A 69 -7.34 6.23 2.22
N ILE A 70 -7.18 7.47 2.68
CA ILE A 70 -6.44 7.79 3.90
C ILE A 70 -7.20 7.22 5.11
N GLY A 71 -6.49 6.50 5.98
CA GLY A 71 -7.08 5.79 7.11
C GLY A 71 -7.38 4.31 6.84
N GLU A 72 -7.29 3.87 5.58
CA GLU A 72 -7.54 2.47 5.23
C GLU A 72 -6.37 1.55 5.56
N ARG A 73 -6.69 0.35 6.07
CA ARG A 73 -5.70 -0.68 6.38
C ARG A 73 -5.26 -1.40 5.11
N VAL A 74 -3.95 -1.57 4.96
CA VAL A 74 -3.33 -2.29 3.85
C VAL A 74 -2.33 -3.32 4.34
N TRP A 75 -2.03 -4.27 3.47
CA TRP A 75 -0.96 -5.24 3.64
C TRP A 75 0.16 -4.87 2.69
N TYR A 76 1.39 -4.74 3.19
CA TYR A 76 2.52 -4.35 2.38
C TYR A 76 3.76 -5.19 2.66
N ARG A 77 4.69 -5.16 1.72
CA ARG A 77 6.06 -5.62 1.94
C ARG A 77 7.02 -4.85 1.05
N LYS A 78 8.14 -4.44 1.64
CA LYS A 78 9.23 -3.81 0.91
C LYS A 78 10.01 -4.84 0.10
N ARG A 79 10.50 -4.42 -1.05
CA ARG A 79 11.45 -5.23 -1.81
C ARG A 79 12.74 -5.42 -1.01
N GLY A 80 13.23 -6.66 -0.95
CA GLY A 80 14.52 -6.99 -0.32
C GLY A 80 14.41 -7.40 1.16
N GLY A 81 13.19 -7.46 1.70
CA GLY A 81 12.86 -8.11 2.98
C GLY A 81 12.32 -9.53 2.81
#